data_AF-A0A530QUR8-F1
#
_entry.id   AF-A0A530QUR8-F1
#
_cell.length_a   1.000
_cell.length_b   1.000
_cell.length_c   1.000
_cell.angle_alpha   90.00
_cell.angle_beta   90.00
_cell.angle_gamma   90.00
#
_symmetry.space_group_name_H-M   'P 1'
#
loop_
_entity.id
_entity.type
_entity.pdbx_description
1 polymer ?
#
loop_
_entity_poly.entity_id
_entity_poly.type
_entity_poly.pdbx_seq_one_letter_code
_entity_poly.pdbx_strand_id
1 'polypeptide(L)' 'GSENKLFSLSGSSLVVAPYRDKDARVIGALGVIGPTRLNYARIVPMVDYTAQLISRMLR' A
#
# COMPACT_ATOMS: atom_id res chain seq x y z
N GLY A 1 -9.68 -3.09 4.16
CA GLY A 1 -8.77 -2.79 3.05
C GLY A 1 -9.60 -2.13 1.96
N SER A 2 -9.22 -0.92 1.53
CA SER A 2 -9.89 -0.25 0.41
C SER A 2 -9.22 -0.69 -0.90
N GLU A 3 -9.77 -1.73 -1.51
CA GLU A 3 -9.42 -2.15 -2.87
C GLU A 3 -10.10 -1.19 -3.85
N ASN A 4 -9.32 -0.36 -4.55
CA ASN A 4 -9.86 0.60 -5.48
C ASN A 4 -10.15 -0.08 -6.83
N LYS A 5 -11.45 -0.30 -7.11
CA LYS A 5 -11.99 -0.93 -8.34
C LYS A 5 -11.75 -0.13 -9.63
N LEU A 6 -11.05 1.02 -9.58
CA LEU A 6 -10.79 1.86 -10.76
C LEU A 6 -9.74 1.28 -11.72
N PHE A 7 -8.86 0.36 -11.27
CA PHE A 7 -7.76 -0.17 -12.10
C PHE A 7 -7.93 -1.61 -12.60
N SER A 8 -8.97 -2.33 -12.14
CA SER A 8 -9.29 -3.68 -12.65
C SER A 8 -9.64 -3.70 -14.15
N LEU A 9 -9.97 -2.55 -14.74
CA LEU A 9 -10.35 -2.41 -16.15
C LEU A 9 -9.16 -2.49 -17.14
N SER A 10 -7.90 -2.34 -16.68
CA SER A 10 -6.71 -2.38 -17.54
C SER A 10 -5.83 -3.63 -17.37
N GLY A 11 -6.26 -4.63 -16.59
CA GLY A 11 -5.45 -5.82 -16.32
C GLY A 11 -4.32 -5.63 -15.29
N SER A 12 -4.37 -4.53 -14.53
CA SER A 12 -3.47 -4.27 -13.39
C SER A 12 -4.26 -4.22 -12.07
N SER A 13 -3.57 -4.41 -10.96
CA SER A 13 -4.11 -4.06 -9.65
C SER A 13 -3.07 -3.32 -8.82
N LEU A 14 -3.57 -2.51 -7.90
CA LEU A 14 -2.80 -1.57 -7.09
C LEU A 14 -3.07 -1.85 -5.61
N VAL A 15 -2.02 -2.13 -4.84
CA VAL A 15 -2.08 -2.25 -3.38
C VAL A 15 -1.49 -0.99 -2.78
N VAL A 16 -2.20 -0.33 -1.87
CA VAL A 16 -1.74 0.93 -1.22
C VAL A 16 -1.83 0.82 0.30
N ALA A 17 -0.78 1.25 1.01
CA ALA A 17 -0.79 1.43 2.46
C ALA A 17 -0.36 2.87 2.83
N PRO A 18 -1.15 3.59 3.65
CA PRO A 18 -0.77 4.91 4.14
C PRO A 18 0.32 4.81 5.21
N TYR A 19 1.26 5.77 5.21
CA TYR A 19 2.22 5.95 6.31
C TYR A 19 1.94 7.26 7.06
N ARG A 20 2.30 7.28 8.34
CA ARG A 20 1.95 8.35 9.28
C ARG A 20 3.18 8.94 9.96
N ASP A 21 3.08 10.20 10.34
CA ASP A 21 4.08 10.86 11.18
C ASP A 21 3.89 10.55 12.67
N LYS A 22 4.74 11.14 13.51
CA LYS A 22 4.67 11.05 14.98
C LYS A 22 3.34 11.50 15.58
N ASP A 23 2.62 12.41 14.91
CA ASP A 23 1.34 12.98 15.34
C ASP A 23 0.15 12.18 14.76
N ALA A 24 0.42 10.97 14.25
CA ALA A 24 -0.52 10.05 13.62
C ALA A 24 -1.22 10.62 12.37
N ARG A 25 -0.67 11.68 11.77
CA ARG A 25 -1.21 12.27 10.55
C ARG A 25 -0.76 11.46 9.35
N VAL A 26 -1.67 11.18 8.43
CA VAL A 26 -1.32 10.55 7.15
C VAL A 26 -0.56 11.57 6.32
N ILE A 27 0.73 11.32 6.12
CA ILE A 27 1.63 12.22 5.39
C ILE A 27 1.96 11.70 3.97
N GLY A 28 1.57 10.46 3.67
CA GLY A 28 1.67 9.90 2.33
C GLY A 28 1.23 8.44 2.28
N ALA A 29 1.39 7.82 1.12
CA ALA A 29 1.06 6.42 0.91
C ALA A 29 2.09 5.70 0.04
N LEU A 30 2.30 4.43 0.32
CA LEU A 30 3.10 3.50 -0.47
C LEU A 30 2.20 2.62 -1.31
N GLY A 31 2.50 2.50 -2.60
CA GLY A 31 1.71 1.71 -3.56
C GLY A 31 2.57 0.70 -4.33
N VAL A 32 2.01 -0.48 -4.60
CA VAL A 32 2.57 -1.48 -5.53
C VAL A 32 1.59 -1.73 -6.66
N ILE A 33 2.06 -1.59 -7.91
CA ILE A 33 1.30 -1.87 -9.13
C ILE A 33 1.78 -3.21 -9.71
N GLY A 34 0.85 -4.13 -9.98
CA GLY A 34 1.17 -5.43 -10.58
C GLY A 34 0.06 -5.94 -11.51
N PRO A 35 0.31 -7.00 -12.29
CA PRO A 35 -0.70 -7.65 -13.12
C PRO A 35 -1.81 -8.29 -12.26
N THR A 36 -3.04 -8.40 -12.78
CA THR A 36 -4.21 -8.89 -12.04
C THR A 36 -4.04 -10.27 -11.37
N ARG A 37 -3.14 -11.14 -11.88
CA ARG A 37 -2.84 -12.48 -11.32
C ARG A 37 -1.53 -12.50 -10.52
N LEU A 38 -1.34 -11.54 -9.65
CA LEU A 38 -0.21 -11.51 -8.73
C LEU A 38 -0.63 -12.04 -7.35
N ASN A 39 0.29 -12.66 -6.60
CA ASN A 39 -0.01 -13.21 -5.28
C ASN A 39 -0.17 -12.08 -4.24
N TYR A 40 -1.39 -11.52 -4.15
CA TYR A 40 -1.72 -10.44 -3.21
C TYR A 40 -1.52 -10.82 -1.75
N ALA A 41 -1.64 -12.11 -1.40
CA ALA A 41 -1.42 -12.58 -0.03
C ALA A 41 0.02 -12.34 0.45
N ARG A 42 0.99 -12.26 -0.45
CA ARG A 42 2.38 -11.90 -0.11
C ARG A 42 2.67 -10.40 -0.22
N ILE A 43 2.02 -9.69 -1.14
CA ILE A 43 2.29 -8.27 -1.38
C ILE A 43 1.72 -7.38 -0.29
N VAL A 44 0.47 -7.62 0.12
CA VAL A 44 -0.21 -6.82 1.16
C VAL A 44 0.64 -6.70 2.44
N PRO A 45 1.13 -7.80 3.04
CA PRO A 45 1.94 -7.69 4.26
C PRO A 45 3.30 -7.00 4.03
N MET A 46 3.92 -7.14 2.86
CA MET A 46 5.17 -6.42 2.54
C MET A 46 4.95 -4.91 2.45
N VAL A 47 3.87 -4.49 1.79
CA VAL A 47 3.53 -3.06 1.64
C VAL A 47 3.18 -2.45 2.99
N ASP A 48 2.39 -3.16 3.80
CA ASP A 48 2.04 -2.70 5.15
C ASP A 48 3.28 -2.58 6.06
N TYR A 49 4.14 -3.59 6.07
CA TYR A 49 5.39 -3.55 6.83
C TYR A 49 6.28 -2.37 6.42
N THR A 50 6.40 -2.11 5.11
CA THR A 50 7.21 -0.99 4.60
C THR A 50 6.61 0.35 5.02
N ALA A 51 5.28 0.50 4.97
CA ALA A 51 4.60 1.70 5.44
C ALA A 51 4.79 1.91 6.96
N GLN A 52 4.78 0.84 7.74
CA GLN A 52 5.08 0.91 9.17
C GLN A 52 6.54 1.29 9.45
N LEU A 53 7.50 0.75 8.69
CA LEU A 53 8.92 1.09 8.86
C LEU A 53 9.17 2.56 8.56
N ILE A 54 8.62 3.08 7.45
CA ILE A 54 8.70 4.51 7.12
C ILE A 54 8.05 5.35 8.22
N SER A 55 6.89 4.94 8.72
CA SER A 55 6.21 5.65 9.82
C SER A 55 7.06 5.68 11.11
N ARG A 56 7.89 4.67 11.37
CA ARG A 56 8.82 4.64 12.52
C ARG A 56 10.06 5.51 12.30
N MET A 57 10.53 5.64 11.06
CA MET A 57 11.65 6.53 10.72
C MET A 57 11.26 8.01 10.71
N LEU A 58 10.00 8.30 10.39
CA LEU A 58 9.42 9.65 10.40
C LEU A 58 8.80 10.04 11.75
N ARG A 59 9.02 9.20 12.77
CA ARG A 59 8.59 9.46 14.15
C ARG A 59 9.57 10.36 14.89
#